data_AF-Q84BM0-F1
#
_entry.id   AF-Q84BM0-F1
#
_cell.length_a   1.000
_cell.length_b   1.000
_cell.length_c   1.000
_cell.angle_alpha   90.00
_cell.angle_beta   90.00
_cell.angle_gamma   90.00
#
_symmetry.space_group_name_H-M   'P 1'
#
loop_
_entity.id
_entity.type
_entity.pdbx_description
1 polymer ?
#
loop_
_entity_poly.entity_id
_entity_poly.type
_entity_poly.pdbx_seq_one_letter_code
_entity_poly.pdbx_strand_id
1 'polypeptide(L)'
;KGIAKGIKGIVDAAGKAFGKEGDALKDVAKVADENGDNKDAGKLFAGENGNAGGAADADIAKAAAAVTAVSGEQILKAIVEAAGAADQAGVKAEEAKNPIAAAIGTDDAGAAEFGENDMKKNDNIAAAIVLRGVPKDGKFAA
;
A
#
# COMPACT_ATOMS: atom_id res chain seq x y z
N LYS A 1 -7.31 -3.71 7.29
CA LYS A 1 -8.72 -3.48 6.84
C LYS A 1 -9.42 -2.34 7.60
N GLY A 2 -9.60 -2.44 8.92
CA GLY A 2 -10.37 -1.44 9.70
C GLY A 2 -9.86 -0.01 9.56
N ILE A 3 -8.54 0.19 9.64
CA ILE A 3 -7.90 1.51 9.47
C ILE A 3 -8.21 2.12 8.11
N ALA A 4 -8.00 1.36 7.02
CA ALA A 4 -8.29 1.84 5.67
C ALA A 4 -9.76 2.25 5.48
N LYS A 5 -10.70 1.44 6.00
CA LYS A 5 -12.13 1.77 5.98
C LYS A 5 -12.47 2.99 6.82
N GLY A 6 -11.81 3.17 7.97
CA GLY A 6 -11.93 4.36 8.81
C GLY A 6 -11.47 5.63 8.08
N ILE A 7 -10.30 5.58 7.43
CA ILE A 7 -9.78 6.68 6.60
C ILE A 7 -10.78 7.03 5.49
N LYS A 8 -11.29 6.02 4.76
CA LYS A 8 -12.35 6.23 3.76
C LYS A 8 -13.58 6.92 4.36
N GLY A 9 -14.07 6.47 5.51
CA GLY A 9 -15.21 7.11 6.17
C GLY A 9 -14.99 8.58 6.49
N ILE A 10 -13.78 8.95 6.92
CA ILE A 10 -13.40 10.34 7.21
C ILE A 10 -13.35 11.17 5.91
N VAL A 11 -12.71 10.65 4.86
CA VAL A 11 -12.60 11.32 3.55
C VAL A 11 -13.98 11.52 2.92
N ASP A 12 -14.84 10.51 2.97
CA ASP A 12 -16.21 10.59 2.47
C ASP A 12 -17.02 11.65 3.25
N ALA A 13 -16.90 11.66 4.59
CA ALA A 13 -17.59 12.63 5.44
C ALA A 13 -17.12 14.07 5.16
N ALA A 14 -15.81 14.28 5.01
CA ALA A 14 -15.26 15.58 4.62
C ALA A 14 -15.75 15.98 3.22
N GLY A 15 -15.74 15.05 2.25
CA GLY A 15 -16.24 15.30 0.90
C GLY A 15 -17.70 15.76 0.89
N LYS A 16 -18.56 15.17 1.73
CA LYS A 16 -19.95 15.61 1.90
C LYS A 16 -20.05 16.99 2.54
N ALA A 17 -19.27 17.26 3.59
CA ALA A 17 -19.27 18.55 4.28
C ALA A 17 -18.84 19.71 3.36
N PHE A 18 -17.90 19.45 2.45
CA PHE A 18 -17.38 20.45 1.49
C PHE A 18 -18.06 20.41 0.11
N GLY A 19 -19.16 19.68 -0.05
CA GLY A 19 -19.92 19.64 -1.31
C GLY A 19 -19.21 18.96 -2.49
N LYS A 20 -18.20 18.11 -2.24
CA LYS A 20 -17.44 17.37 -3.25
C LYS A 20 -18.04 15.99 -3.58
N GLU A 21 -19.35 15.86 -3.66
CA GLU A 21 -20.06 14.59 -3.99
C GLU A 21 -19.66 13.38 -3.10
N GLY A 22 -19.12 13.63 -1.91
CA GLY A 22 -18.72 12.56 -1.00
C GLY A 22 -17.34 11.96 -1.26
N ASP A 23 -16.46 12.64 -2.00
CA ASP A 23 -15.03 12.32 -2.05
C ASP A 23 -14.18 13.61 -2.01
N ALA A 24 -13.49 13.83 -0.89
CA ALA A 24 -12.62 15.00 -0.73
C ALA A 24 -11.39 14.96 -1.66
N LEU A 25 -11.01 13.79 -2.17
CA LEU A 25 -9.80 13.51 -2.94
C LEU A 25 -10.05 13.33 -4.44
N LYS A 26 -11.27 13.62 -4.92
CA LYS A 26 -11.65 13.44 -6.33
C LYS A 26 -10.72 14.16 -7.32
N ASP A 27 -10.22 15.33 -6.94
CA ASP A 27 -9.37 16.19 -7.78
C ASP A 27 -7.87 15.85 -7.67
N VAL A 28 -7.49 14.92 -6.78
CA VAL A 28 -6.09 14.51 -6.61
C VAL A 28 -5.64 13.72 -7.83
N ALA A 29 -4.55 14.16 -8.45
CA ALA A 29 -3.98 13.50 -9.61
C ALA A 29 -3.52 12.07 -9.29
N LYS A 30 -3.81 11.14 -10.21
CA LYS A 30 -3.27 9.78 -10.14
C LYS A 30 -1.76 9.82 -10.35
N VAL A 31 -1.04 8.91 -9.70
CA VAL A 31 0.38 8.70 -10.01
C VAL A 31 0.49 8.11 -11.43
N ALA A 32 1.49 8.57 -12.18
CA ALA A 32 1.75 8.07 -13.51
C ALA A 32 2.08 6.56 -13.45
N ASP A 33 1.80 5.83 -14.53
CA ASP A 33 2.25 4.46 -14.64
C ASP A 33 3.78 4.47 -14.76
N GLU A 34 4.45 4.08 -13.69
CA GLU A 34 5.89 3.90 -13.63
C GLU A 34 6.24 2.44 -13.93
N ASN A 35 7.41 2.18 -14.53
CA ASN A 35 7.88 0.82 -14.86
C ASN A 35 8.24 -0.04 -13.63
N GLY A 36 7.66 0.26 -12.46
CA GLY A 36 7.85 -0.48 -11.23
C GLY A 36 9.27 -0.38 -10.68
N ASP A 37 9.92 0.77 -10.80
CA ASP A 37 11.30 0.98 -10.34
C ASP A 37 11.48 0.69 -8.85
N ASN A 38 10.39 0.78 -8.08
CA ASN A 38 10.36 0.55 -6.63
C ASN A 38 9.65 -0.75 -6.22
N LYS A 39 9.31 -1.63 -7.17
CA LYS A 39 8.57 -2.89 -6.89
C LYS A 39 9.27 -3.82 -5.90
N ASP A 40 10.60 -3.77 -5.83
CA ASP A 40 11.40 -4.52 -4.87
C ASP A 40 11.07 -4.18 -3.40
N ALA A 41 10.41 -3.05 -3.13
CA ALA A 41 9.86 -2.74 -1.81
C ALA A 41 8.89 -3.82 -1.29
N GLY A 42 8.32 -4.65 -2.18
CA GLY A 42 7.50 -5.80 -1.81
C GLY A 42 8.22 -6.80 -0.89
N LYS A 43 9.55 -6.88 -0.95
CA LYS A 43 10.34 -7.80 -0.12
C LYS A 43 10.23 -7.51 1.38
N LEU A 44 9.95 -6.25 1.74
CA LEU A 44 9.70 -5.85 3.13
C LEU A 44 8.39 -6.44 3.68
N PHE A 45 7.52 -6.97 2.82
CA PHE A 45 6.23 -7.55 3.18
C PHE A 45 6.28 -9.08 3.28
N ALA A 46 7.48 -9.67 3.33
CA ALA A 46 7.63 -11.09 3.64
C ALA A 46 7.00 -11.41 5.01
N GLY A 47 6.47 -12.62 5.10
CA GLY A 47 5.87 -13.16 6.32
C GLY A 47 6.92 -13.71 7.28
N GLU A 48 6.53 -13.85 8.55
CA GLU A 48 7.43 -14.29 9.63
C GLU A 48 8.00 -15.71 9.40
N ASN A 49 7.26 -16.56 8.70
CA ASN A 49 7.66 -17.94 8.38
C ASN A 49 8.20 -18.09 6.95
N GLY A 50 8.29 -17.01 6.18
CA GLY A 50 8.62 -17.03 4.75
C GLY A 50 10.03 -17.52 4.40
N ASN A 51 10.89 -17.73 5.41
CA ASN A 51 12.24 -18.28 5.34
C ASN A 51 13.15 -17.65 4.25
N ALA A 52 12.81 -16.43 3.83
CA ALA A 52 13.58 -15.66 2.88
C ALA A 52 14.54 -14.79 3.66
N GLY A 53 15.81 -14.73 3.22
CA GLY A 53 16.71 -13.67 3.68
C GLY A 53 15.96 -12.35 3.52
N GLY A 54 15.81 -11.62 4.61
CA GLY A 54 14.91 -10.45 4.66
C GLY A 54 15.31 -9.36 3.69
N ALA A 55 14.53 -8.28 3.66
CA ALA A 55 14.77 -7.19 2.73
C ALA A 55 16.18 -6.59 2.94
N ALA A 56 16.95 -6.48 1.86
CA ALA A 56 18.26 -5.85 1.91
C ALA A 56 18.12 -4.31 1.99
N ASP A 57 19.20 -3.62 2.35
CA ASP A 57 19.25 -2.15 2.39
C ASP A 57 18.76 -1.50 1.09
N ALA A 58 19.02 -2.13 -0.05
CA ALA A 58 18.56 -1.67 -1.36
C ALA A 58 17.03 -1.71 -1.48
N ASP A 59 16.37 -2.74 -0.94
CA ASP A 59 14.90 -2.88 -0.98
C ASP A 59 14.24 -1.84 -0.04
N ILE A 60 14.85 -1.55 1.10
CA ILE A 60 14.43 -0.47 2.01
C ILE A 60 14.55 0.88 1.31
N ALA A 61 15.63 1.12 0.56
CA ALA A 61 15.79 2.33 -0.23
C ALA A 61 14.70 2.48 -1.31
N LYS A 62 14.23 1.38 -1.92
CA LYS A 62 13.08 1.40 -2.84
C LYS A 62 11.78 1.76 -2.15
N ALA A 63 11.53 1.23 -0.95
CA ALA A 63 10.38 1.62 -0.14
C ALA A 63 10.40 3.11 0.20
N ALA A 64 11.56 3.64 0.60
CA ALA A 64 11.74 5.07 0.86
C ALA A 64 11.52 5.91 -0.40
N ALA A 65 12.10 5.50 -1.53
CA ALA A 65 11.94 6.20 -2.81
C ALA A 65 10.46 6.31 -3.22
N ALA A 66 9.69 5.21 -3.10
CA ALA A 66 8.26 5.21 -3.38
C ALA A 66 7.49 6.20 -2.52
N VAL A 67 7.76 6.26 -1.21
CA VAL A 67 7.12 7.22 -0.30
C VAL A 67 7.49 8.67 -0.64
N THR A 68 8.75 8.93 -1.00
CA THR A 68 9.19 10.30 -1.35
C THR A 68 8.69 10.78 -2.71
N ALA A 69 8.28 9.87 -3.59
CA ALA A 69 7.80 10.19 -4.93
C ALA A 69 6.34 10.62 -4.98
N VAL A 70 5.59 10.51 -3.88
CA VAL A 70 4.15 10.77 -3.83
C VAL A 70 3.76 11.76 -2.74
N SER A 71 2.66 12.47 -2.95
CA SER A 71 2.07 13.36 -1.94
C SER A 71 1.25 12.58 -0.92
N GLY A 72 1.04 13.17 0.26
CA GLY A 72 0.17 12.58 1.28
C GLY A 72 -1.27 12.35 0.78
N GLU A 73 -1.79 13.24 -0.06
CA GLU A 73 -3.10 13.10 -0.68
C GLU A 73 -3.17 11.92 -1.65
N GLN A 74 -2.09 11.64 -2.39
CA GLN A 74 -2.01 10.47 -3.27
C GLN A 74 -1.99 9.17 -2.47
N ILE A 75 -1.23 9.12 -1.38
CA ILE A 75 -1.22 7.97 -0.45
C ILE A 75 -2.62 7.76 0.14
N LEU A 76 -3.26 8.82 0.65
CA LEU A 76 -4.61 8.75 1.20
C LEU A 76 -5.62 8.27 0.15
N LYS A 77 -5.51 8.76 -1.09
CA LYS A 77 -6.38 8.35 -2.20
C LYS A 77 -6.23 6.86 -2.50
N ALA A 78 -5.01 6.36 -2.62
CA ALA A 78 -4.75 4.92 -2.83
C ALA A 78 -5.33 4.06 -1.69
N ILE A 79 -5.22 4.51 -0.43
CA ILE A 79 -5.84 3.82 0.72
C ILE A 79 -7.37 3.80 0.60
N VAL A 80 -7.98 4.92 0.21
CA VAL A 80 -9.45 5.05 0.06
C VAL A 80 -9.96 4.15 -1.08
N GLU A 81 -9.28 4.16 -2.22
CA GLU A 81 -9.59 3.31 -3.37
C GLU A 81 -9.46 1.82 -2.98
N ALA A 82 -8.39 1.44 -2.30
CA ALA A 82 -8.19 0.08 -1.80
C ALA A 82 -9.27 -0.35 -0.80
N ALA A 83 -9.72 0.56 0.06
CA ALA A 83 -10.78 0.29 1.03
C ALA A 83 -12.15 0.02 0.38
N GLY A 84 -12.36 0.51 -0.85
CA GLY A 84 -13.51 0.22 -1.70
C GLY A 84 -13.40 -1.06 -2.53
N ALA A 85 -12.20 -1.64 -2.66
CA ALA A 85 -11.97 -2.85 -3.46
C ALA A 85 -12.55 -4.12 -2.81
N ALA A 86 -12.94 -5.11 -3.62
CA ALA A 86 -13.52 -6.37 -3.14
C ALA A 86 -12.49 -7.30 -2.45
N ASP A 87 -11.31 -7.46 -3.05
CA ASP A 87 -10.32 -8.47 -2.65
C ASP A 87 -9.29 -7.92 -1.66
N GLN A 88 -9.70 -7.72 -0.41
CA GLN A 88 -8.82 -7.18 0.64
C GLN A 88 -8.16 -8.27 1.50
N ALA A 89 -8.25 -9.54 1.11
CA ALA A 89 -7.59 -10.63 1.84
C ALA A 89 -6.07 -10.48 1.76
N GLY A 90 -5.37 -10.87 2.83
CA GLY A 90 -3.90 -10.86 2.82
C GLY A 90 -3.37 -11.88 1.82
N VAL A 91 -2.42 -11.45 1.00
CA VAL A 91 -1.70 -12.29 0.03
C VAL A 91 -0.24 -11.85 0.00
N LYS A 92 0.65 -12.73 -0.47
CA LYS A 92 2.06 -12.40 -0.70
C LYS A 92 2.21 -11.25 -1.71
N ALA A 93 3.31 -10.50 -1.60
CA ALA A 93 3.55 -9.28 -2.38
C ALA A 93 3.41 -9.48 -3.90
N GLU A 94 3.84 -10.62 -4.42
CA GLU A 94 3.75 -10.96 -5.84
C GLU A 94 2.31 -11.07 -6.37
N GLU A 95 1.33 -11.40 -5.51
CA GLU A 95 -0.08 -11.61 -5.86
C GLU A 95 -1.00 -10.47 -5.41
N ALA A 96 -0.47 -9.50 -4.65
CA ALA A 96 -1.28 -8.43 -4.09
C ALA A 96 -1.79 -7.49 -5.17
N LYS A 97 -3.11 -7.33 -5.28
CA LYS A 97 -3.75 -6.42 -6.25
C LYS A 97 -4.09 -5.05 -5.69
N ASN A 98 -3.92 -4.86 -4.38
CA ASN A 98 -4.18 -3.59 -3.72
C ASN A 98 -3.35 -3.45 -2.44
N PRO A 99 -3.15 -2.21 -1.97
CA PRO A 99 -2.37 -1.91 -0.77
C PRO A 99 -2.80 -2.65 0.49
N ILE A 100 -4.10 -2.91 0.68
CA ILE A 100 -4.61 -3.60 1.88
C ILE A 100 -4.19 -5.07 1.87
N ALA A 101 -4.31 -5.74 0.72
CA ALA A 101 -3.93 -7.14 0.57
C ALA A 101 -2.43 -7.33 0.83
N ALA A 102 -1.59 -6.46 0.25
CA ALA A 102 -0.16 -6.41 0.50
C ALA A 102 0.19 -6.14 1.97
N ALA A 103 -0.43 -5.13 2.58
CA ALA A 103 -0.15 -4.76 3.97
C ALA A 103 -0.53 -5.85 4.99
N ILE A 104 -1.54 -6.67 4.69
CA ILE A 104 -1.88 -7.81 5.54
C ILE A 104 -0.86 -8.93 5.32
N GLY A 105 -0.54 -9.24 4.06
CA GLY A 105 0.40 -10.29 3.73
C GLY A 105 -0.10 -11.69 4.13
N THR A 106 0.81 -12.66 4.09
CA THR A 106 0.60 -14.01 4.63
C THR A 106 1.86 -14.43 5.39
N ASP A 107 1.72 -15.22 6.45
CA ASP A 107 2.85 -15.60 7.31
C ASP A 107 3.93 -16.40 6.57
N ASP A 108 3.55 -17.16 5.54
CA ASP A 108 4.47 -17.97 4.74
C ASP A 108 5.00 -17.24 3.48
N ALA A 109 4.73 -15.93 3.35
CA ALA A 109 5.20 -15.17 2.18
C ALA A 109 6.73 -15.03 2.21
N GLY A 110 7.41 -15.49 1.15
CA GLY A 110 8.82 -15.18 0.94
C GLY A 110 9.05 -13.71 0.57
N ALA A 111 10.33 -13.29 0.57
CA ALA A 111 10.74 -11.98 0.08
C ALA A 111 10.61 -11.95 -1.45
N ALA A 112 9.56 -11.29 -1.93
CA ALA A 112 9.27 -11.12 -3.35
C ALA A 112 8.93 -9.66 -3.65
N GLU A 113 9.25 -9.20 -4.86
CA GLU A 113 8.79 -7.91 -5.35
C GLU A 113 7.26 -7.87 -5.55
N PHE A 114 6.70 -6.67 -5.67
CA PHE A 114 5.33 -6.51 -6.13
C PHE A 114 5.17 -6.96 -7.58
N GLY A 115 4.37 -8.01 -7.79
CA GLY A 115 4.20 -8.66 -9.09
C GLY A 115 3.09 -8.03 -9.93
N GLU A 116 1.99 -7.64 -9.29
CA GLU A 116 0.83 -7.01 -9.94
C GLU A 116 1.12 -5.56 -10.34
N ASN A 117 0.71 -5.18 -11.55
CA ASN A 117 1.04 -3.87 -12.13
C ASN A 117 0.52 -2.68 -11.30
N ASP A 118 -0.67 -2.80 -10.70
CA ASP A 118 -1.18 -1.74 -9.85
C ASP A 118 -0.34 -1.56 -8.59
N MET A 119 0.19 -2.64 -8.01
CA MET A 119 1.06 -2.57 -6.84
C MET A 119 2.47 -2.06 -7.14
N LYS A 120 2.85 -1.90 -8.41
CA LYS A 120 4.16 -1.34 -8.79
C LYS A 120 4.19 0.19 -8.75
N LYS A 121 3.03 0.84 -8.59
CA LYS A 121 2.93 2.31 -8.50
C LYS A 121 3.31 2.81 -7.12
N ASN A 122 4.00 3.94 -7.07
CA ASN A 122 4.53 4.49 -5.82
C ASN A 122 3.45 4.82 -4.79
N ASP A 123 2.26 5.26 -5.21
CA ASP A 123 1.13 5.52 -4.32
C ASP A 123 0.62 4.26 -3.65
N ASN A 124 0.49 3.16 -4.40
CA ASN A 124 0.07 1.87 -3.87
C ASN A 124 1.13 1.23 -2.98
N ILE A 125 2.42 1.36 -3.32
CA ILE A 125 3.53 0.91 -2.46
C ILE A 125 3.52 1.71 -1.15
N ALA A 126 3.47 3.04 -1.23
CA ALA A 126 3.44 3.92 -0.06
C ALA A 126 2.20 3.69 0.80
N ALA A 127 1.03 3.47 0.19
CA ALA A 127 -0.20 3.10 0.89
C ALA A 127 -0.05 1.76 1.61
N ALA A 128 0.58 0.75 0.99
CA ALA A 128 0.83 -0.53 1.63
C ALA A 128 1.78 -0.37 2.84
N ILE A 129 2.83 0.45 2.70
CA ILE A 129 3.77 0.77 3.78
C ILE A 129 3.02 1.42 4.95
N VAL A 130 2.21 2.45 4.70
CA VAL A 130 1.42 3.11 5.75
C VAL A 130 0.46 2.13 6.41
N LEU A 131 -0.28 1.34 5.62
CA LEU A 131 -1.24 0.37 6.16
C LEU A 131 -0.57 -0.77 6.93
N ARG A 132 0.69 -1.11 6.61
CA ARG A 132 1.51 -2.05 7.38
C ARG A 132 2.07 -1.40 8.62
N GLY A 133 2.52 -0.15 8.57
CA GLY A 133 3.23 0.49 9.69
C GLY A 133 2.35 1.06 10.81
N VAL A 134 1.06 1.32 10.55
CA VAL A 134 0.15 1.90 11.56
C VAL A 134 -0.38 0.87 12.59
N PRO A 135 -0.78 -0.36 12.23
CA PRO A 135 -1.22 -1.37 13.20
C PRO A 135 -0.09 -1.81 14.16
N LYS A 136 -0.45 -2.17 15.39
CA LYS A 136 0.50 -2.68 16.41
C LYS A 136 1.29 -3.91 15.95
N ASP A 137 0.64 -4.81 15.23
CA ASP A 137 1.24 -6.08 14.76
C ASP A 137 1.91 -5.95 13.39
N GLY A 138 1.88 -4.75 12.82
CA GLY A 138 2.51 -4.43 11.56
C GLY A 138 4.02 -4.39 11.66
N LYS A 139 4.71 -5.24 10.90
CA LYS A 139 6.18 -5.30 10.86
C LYS A 139 6.69 -5.45 9.44
N PHE A 140 7.86 -4.90 9.18
CA PHE A 140 8.59 -5.11 7.92
C PHE A 140 9.67 -6.17 8.14
N ALA A 141 9.83 -7.06 7.17
CA ALA A 141 10.91 -8.02 7.14
C ALA A 141 12.22 -7.32 6.72
N ALA A 142 13.32 -7.70 7.37
CA ALA A 142 14.70 -7.26 7.11
C ALA A 142 15.64 -8.42 7.42
#